data_AF-A0A448WND5-F1
#
_entry.id   AF-A0A448WND5-F1
#
_cell.length_a   1.000
_cell.length_b   1.000
_cell.length_c   1.000
_cell.angle_alpha   90.00
_cell.angle_beta   90.00
_cell.angle_gamma   90.00
#
_symmetry.space_group_name_H-M   'P 1'
#
loop_
_entity.id
_entity.type
_entity.pdbx_description
1 polymer ?
#
loop_
_entity_poly.entity_id
_entity_poly.type
_entity_poly.pdbx_seq_one_letter_code
_entity_poly.pdbx_strand_id
1 'polypeptide(L)'
;MHKFVGGPQTPGVLLAKKNLFRAGEYFPEGAGGGTVAFVTREHHVYLKGIEDREEGGTPAIVESIRAGMTMQLKMAIGADNILARDDEIVAYVFNLKE
;
A
#
# COMPACT_ATOMS: atom_id res chain seq x y z
N MET A 1 -1.48 6.09 -2.34
CA MET A 1 -2.91 6.34 -2.69
C MET A 1 -3.11 7.68 -3.41
N HIS A 2 -2.06 8.35 -3.89
CA HIS A 2 -2.16 9.71 -4.44
C HIS A 2 -2.88 9.79 -5.80
N LYS A 3 -3.11 8.64 -6.45
CA LYS A 3 -3.98 8.52 -7.63
C LYS A 3 -5.47 8.46 -7.26
N PHE A 4 -5.78 8.25 -5.98
CA PHE A 4 -7.10 8.45 -5.41
C PHE A 4 -7.15 9.83 -4.74
N VAL A 5 -8.31 10.17 -4.20
CA VAL A 5 -8.58 11.42 -3.46
C VAL A 5 -7.71 11.63 -2.22
N GLY A 6 -6.90 10.65 -1.82
CA GLY A 6 -5.96 10.77 -0.71
C GLY A 6 -4.78 11.72 -0.96
N GLY A 7 -4.51 12.07 -2.22
CA GLY A 7 -3.50 13.05 -2.60
C GLY A 7 -2.05 12.67 -2.25
N PRO A 8 -1.09 13.61 -2.44
CA PRO A 8 0.31 13.42 -2.04
C PRO A 8 0.46 13.00 -0.58
N GLN A 9 1.58 12.34 -0.24
CA GLN A 9 1.85 11.81 1.11
C GLN A 9 0.84 10.73 1.57
N THR A 10 0.44 9.86 0.65
CA THR A 10 -0.17 8.58 0.99
C THR A 10 0.73 7.45 0.49
N PRO A 11 0.95 6.38 1.27
CA PRO A 11 1.84 5.31 0.88
C PRO A 11 1.32 4.56 -0.35
N GLY A 12 2.24 3.85 -1.01
CA GLY A 12 1.87 2.75 -1.90
C GLY A 12 1.31 1.57 -1.10
N VAL A 13 0.58 0.69 -1.77
CA VAL A 13 0.11 -0.57 -1.18
C VAL A 13 0.60 -1.70 -2.08
N LEU A 14 1.29 -2.67 -1.50
CA LEU A 14 1.72 -3.89 -2.18
C LEU A 14 0.83 -5.05 -1.74
N LEU A 15 0.17 -5.70 -2.70
CA LEU A 15 -0.54 -6.96 -2.46
C LEU A 15 0.16 -8.07 -3.23
N ALA A 16 0.71 -9.04 -2.51
CA ALA A 16 1.44 -10.15 -3.10
C ALA A 16 1.16 -11.46 -2.36
N LYS A 17 1.36 -12.59 -3.04
CA LYS A 17 1.20 -13.92 -2.42
C LYS A 17 2.30 -14.14 -1.39
N LYS A 18 1.94 -14.69 -0.21
CA LYS A 18 2.88 -14.95 0.90
C LYS A 18 4.12 -15.74 0.49
N ASN A 19 3.99 -16.67 -0.45
CA ASN A 19 5.11 -17.50 -0.92
C ASN A 19 6.19 -16.72 -1.68
N LEU A 20 5.92 -15.49 -2.13
CA LEU A 20 6.90 -14.63 -2.79
C LEU A 20 7.87 -13.99 -1.78
N PHE A 21 7.53 -13.95 -0.50
CA PHE A 21 8.34 -13.31 0.56
C PHE A 21 9.34 -14.26 1.25
N ARG A 22 9.53 -15.48 0.72
CA ARG A 22 10.44 -16.47 1.30
C ARG A 22 11.90 -16.01 1.31
N ALA A 23 12.33 -15.28 0.28
CA ALA A 23 13.69 -14.74 0.22
C ALA A 23 13.95 -13.72 1.35
N GLY A 24 12.93 -12.95 1.73
CA GLY A 24 12.97 -11.96 2.80
C GLY A 24 13.14 -12.56 4.21
N GLU A 25 13.03 -13.88 4.38
CA GLU A 25 13.37 -14.54 5.65
C GLU A 25 14.87 -14.48 5.95
N TYR A 26 15.70 -14.43 4.89
CA TYR A 26 17.15 -14.38 4.98
C TYR A 26 17.70 -13.00 4.62
N PHE A 27 17.07 -12.34 3.65
CA PHE A 27 17.56 -11.09 3.07
C PHE A 27 16.38 -10.12 2.81
N PRO A 28 15.74 -9.58 3.86
CA PRO A 28 14.67 -8.60 3.68
C PRO A 28 15.21 -7.31 3.06
N GLU A 29 14.42 -6.69 2.19
CA GLU A 29 14.75 -5.40 1.61
C GLU A 29 14.47 -4.28 2.64
N GLY A 30 15.35 -3.26 2.72
CA GLY A 30 15.14 -2.15 3.66
C GLY A 30 15.28 -2.51 5.14
N ALA A 31 16.02 -3.57 5.48
CA ALA A 31 16.20 -4.01 6.87
C ALA A 31 16.75 -2.89 7.78
N GLY A 32 16.18 -2.77 8.99
CA GLY A 32 16.52 -1.72 9.94
C GLY A 32 15.80 -1.90 11.28
N GLY A 33 15.69 -0.83 12.06
CA GLY A 33 14.87 -0.83 13.27
C GLY A 33 13.44 -1.27 12.95
N GLY A 34 12.85 -2.14 13.77
CA GLY A 34 11.51 -2.67 13.54
C GLY A 34 11.45 -3.97 12.71
N THR A 35 12.53 -4.40 12.04
CA THR A 35 12.54 -5.66 11.27
C THR A 35 13.25 -6.82 11.96
N VAL A 36 14.01 -6.53 13.02
CA VAL A 36 14.90 -7.47 13.72
C VAL A 36 14.39 -7.78 15.13
N ALA A 37 14.45 -9.06 15.49
CA ALA A 37 14.24 -9.54 16.86
C ALA A 37 15.53 -9.50 17.69
N PHE A 38 16.69 -9.75 17.05
CA PHE A 38 17.99 -9.77 17.73
C PHE A 38 19.12 -9.45 16.75
N VAL A 39 20.14 -8.72 17.21
CA VAL A 39 21.28 -8.29 16.39
C VAL A 39 22.57 -8.52 17.15
N THR A 40 23.55 -9.06 16.43
CA THR A 40 24.96 -9.16 16.83
C THR A 40 25.81 -8.57 15.70
N ARG A 41 27.13 -8.51 15.88
CA ARG A 41 28.03 -8.03 14.84
C ARG A 41 28.06 -8.97 13.62
N GLU A 42 27.87 -10.27 13.83
CA GLU A 42 27.99 -11.30 12.81
C GLU A 42 26.63 -11.83 12.31
N HIS A 43 25.56 -11.68 13.10
CA HIS A 43 24.25 -12.28 12.83
C HIS A 43 23.08 -11.34 13.14
N HIS A 44 22.01 -11.51 12.37
CA HIS A 44 20.71 -10.85 12.57
C HIS A 44 19.62 -11.92 12.61
N VAL A 45 18.67 -11.77 13.53
CA VAL A 45 17.44 -12.56 13.56
C VAL A 45 16.30 -11.64 13.19
N TYR A 46 15.68 -11.86 12.04
CA TYR A 46 14.54 -11.08 11.57
C TYR A 46 13.22 -11.54 12.19
N LEU A 47 12.24 -10.64 12.25
CA LEU A 47 10.88 -10.96 12.67
C LEU A 47 10.21 -11.92 11.69
N LYS A 48 9.25 -12.70 12.19
CA LYS A 48 8.56 -13.70 11.36
C LYS A 48 7.42 -13.12 10.52
N GLY A 49 6.82 -12.01 10.98
CA GLY A 49 5.80 -11.27 10.22
C GLY A 49 6.38 -10.80 8.88
N ILE A 50 5.61 -10.90 7.80
CA ILE A 50 6.07 -10.45 6.48
C ILE A 50 6.11 -8.92 6.49
N GLU A 51 5.03 -8.31 6.95
CA GLU A 51 4.85 -6.86 7.03
C GLU A 51 5.96 -6.21 7.86
N ASP A 52 6.25 -6.76 9.05
CA ASP A 52 7.31 -6.24 9.93
C ASP A 52 8.71 -6.32 9.29
N ARG A 53 8.96 -7.29 8.39
CA ARG A 53 10.26 -7.43 7.72
C ARG A 53 10.44 -6.43 6.57
N GLU A 54 9.36 -6.10 5.88
CA GLU A 54 9.37 -5.28 4.66
C GLU A 54 9.09 -3.79 4.96
N GLU A 55 8.68 -3.44 6.19
CA GLU A 55 8.41 -2.06 6.64
C GLU A 55 9.49 -1.52 7.58
N GLY A 56 10.75 -1.81 7.30
CA GLY A 56 11.87 -1.39 8.14
C GLY A 56 12.00 0.13 8.32
N GLY A 57 12.34 0.52 9.55
CA GLY A 57 12.44 1.92 9.96
C GLY A 57 11.16 2.43 10.63
N THR A 58 11.00 3.76 10.69
CA THR A 58 9.78 4.37 11.21
C THR A 58 8.68 4.28 10.16
N PRO A 59 7.56 3.58 10.43
CA PRO A 59 6.47 3.48 9.48
C PRO A 59 5.85 4.85 9.17
N ALA A 60 5.27 4.98 7.99
CA ALA A 60 4.53 6.17 7.57
C ALA A 60 3.12 6.19 8.22
N ILE A 61 3.07 6.35 9.55
CA ILE A 61 1.85 6.16 10.37
C ILE A 61 0.71 7.07 9.90
N VAL A 62 0.96 8.37 9.79
CA VAL A 62 -0.09 9.36 9.43
C VAL A 62 -0.54 9.15 7.99
N GLU A 63 0.41 8.87 7.10
CA GLU A 63 0.15 8.60 5.69
C GLU A 63 -0.66 7.30 5.52
N SER A 64 -0.41 6.28 6.34
CA SER A 64 -1.15 5.01 6.37
C SER A 64 -2.59 5.19 6.84
N ILE A 65 -2.81 6.00 7.88
CA ILE A 65 -4.16 6.39 8.33
C ILE A 65 -4.91 7.08 7.19
N ARG A 66 -4.27 8.04 6.51
CA ARG A 66 -4.85 8.74 5.36
C ARG A 66 -5.19 7.78 4.20
N ALA A 67 -4.31 6.83 3.91
CA ALA A 67 -4.59 5.77 2.93
C ALA A 67 -5.82 4.92 3.30
N GLY A 68 -5.92 4.52 4.58
CA GLY A 68 -7.08 3.79 5.09
C GLY A 68 -8.39 4.55 4.91
N MET A 69 -8.43 5.83 5.31
CA MET A 69 -9.61 6.69 5.13
C MET A 69 -9.99 6.87 3.65
N THR A 70 -8.99 7.04 2.78
CA THR A 70 -9.21 7.16 1.32
C THR A 70 -9.88 5.90 0.77
N MET A 71 -9.43 4.72 1.18
CA MET A 71 -10.02 3.46 0.73
C MET A 71 -11.44 3.26 1.31
N GLN A 72 -11.66 3.60 2.58
CA GLN A 72 -12.98 3.56 3.20
C GLN A 72 -13.98 4.44 2.44
N LEU A 73 -13.60 5.67 2.09
CA LEU A 73 -14.45 6.56 1.29
C LEU A 73 -14.75 5.96 -0.09
N LYS A 74 -13.74 5.43 -0.80
CA LYS A 74 -13.93 4.76 -2.09
C LYS A 74 -14.90 3.57 -1.97
N MET A 75 -14.79 2.78 -0.90
CA MET A 75 -15.71 1.65 -0.65
C MET A 75 -17.14 2.12 -0.33
N ALA A 76 -17.29 3.20 0.43
CA ALA A 76 -18.59 3.78 0.76
C ALA A 76 -19.30 4.35 -0.48
N ILE A 77 -18.56 4.97 -1.40
CA ILE A 77 -19.10 5.44 -2.68
C ILE A 77 -19.42 4.27 -3.62
N GLY A 78 -18.58 3.23 -3.62
CA GLY A 78 -18.70 2.06 -4.49
C GLY A 78 -17.92 2.22 -5.80
N ALA A 79 -17.22 1.16 -6.22
CA ALA A 79 -16.42 1.18 -7.45
C ALA A 79 -17.29 1.37 -8.70
N ASP A 80 -18.43 0.69 -8.73
CA ASP A 80 -19.33 0.68 -9.89
C ASP A 80 -19.94 2.08 -10.13
N ASN A 81 -20.26 2.80 -9.06
CA ASN A 81 -20.75 4.19 -9.14
C ASN A 81 -19.68 5.14 -9.70
N ILE A 82 -18.42 4.96 -9.29
CA ILE A 82 -17.29 5.76 -9.79
C ILE A 82 -17.10 5.48 -11.28
N LEU A 83 -17.08 4.20 -11.68
CA LEU A 83 -16.91 3.80 -13.08
C LEU A 83 -18.06 4.30 -13.97
N ALA A 84 -19.31 4.14 -13.54
CA ALA A 84 -20.46 4.64 -14.29
C ALA A 84 -20.38 6.17 -14.49
N ARG A 85 -19.94 6.91 -13.46
CA ARG A 85 -19.77 8.35 -13.57
C ARG A 85 -18.61 8.73 -14.49
N ASP A 86 -17.50 8.01 -14.44
CA ASP A 86 -16.37 8.21 -15.35
C ASP A 86 -16.81 7.95 -16.80
N ASP A 87 -17.55 6.88 -17.08
CA ASP A 87 -18.09 6.57 -18.41
C ASP A 87 -19.04 7.66 -18.92
N GLU A 88 -19.91 8.21 -18.07
CA GLU A 88 -20.77 9.35 -18.41
C GLU A 88 -19.96 10.59 -18.82
N ILE A 89 -18.91 10.92 -18.05
CA ILE A 89 -18.03 12.07 -18.31
C ILE A 89 -17.26 11.87 -19.61
N VAL A 90 -16.69 10.68 -19.83
CA VAL A 90 -15.99 10.33 -21.06
C VAL A 90 -16.94 10.46 -22.26
N ALA A 91 -18.13 9.86 -22.20
CA ALA A 91 -19.09 9.93 -23.29
C ALA A 91 -19.50 11.38 -23.62
N TYR A 92 -19.66 12.21 -22.59
CA TYR A 92 -19.96 13.63 -22.74
C TYR A 92 -18.81 14.40 -23.39
N VAL A 93 -17.57 14.22 -22.91
CA VAL A 93 -16.39 14.94 -23.42
C VAL A 93 -16.07 14.54 -24.87
N PHE A 94 -16.27 13.27 -25.21
CA PHE A 94 -16.00 12.74 -26.56
C PHE A 94 -17.20 12.81 -27.52
N ASN A 95 -18.33 13.41 -27.14
CA ASN A 95 -19.58 13.45 -27.94
C ASN A 95 -20.00 12.06 -28.46
N LEU A 96 -19.78 11.00 -27.69
CA LEU A 96 -20.15 9.63 -28.08
C LEU A 96 -21.66 9.35 -27.94
N LYS A 97 -22.45 10.38 -27.63
CA LYS A 97 -23.92 10.35 -27.56
C LYS A 97 -24.49 11.30 -28.62
N GLU A 98 -24.50 10.85 -29.87
CA GLU A 98 -25.50 11.24 -30.89
C GLU A 98 -26.50 10.11 -31.06
#